data_AF-A0A060C876-F1
#
_entry.id   AF-A0A060C876-F1
#
_cell.length_a   1.000
_cell.length_b   1.000
_cell.length_c   1.000
_cell.angle_alpha   90.00
_cell.angle_beta   90.00
_cell.angle_gamma   90.00
#
_symmetry.space_group_name_H-M   'P 1'
#
loop_
_entity.id
_entity.type
_entity.pdbx_description
1 polymer ?
#
loop_
_entity_poly.entity_id
_entity_poly.type
_entity_poly.pdbx_seq_one_letter_code
_entity_poly.pdbx_strand_id
1 'polypeptide(L)' 'MMPLISVVVPVYQVEKYIRRCLDSVIGQTMREWEMIVVDD' A
#
# COMPACT_ATOMS: atom_id res chain seq x y z
N MET A 1 9.79 16.15 -2.20
CA MET A 1 8.43 16.52 -2.68
C MET A 1 7.46 15.72 -1.82
N MET A 2 6.40 16.32 -1.28
CA MET A 2 5.45 15.60 -0.41
C MET A 2 4.49 14.77 -1.27
N PRO A 3 4.13 13.54 -0.87
CA PRO A 3 3.14 12.76 -1.59
C PRO A 3 1.77 13.45 -1.53
N LEU A 4 1.00 13.35 -2.61
CA LEU A 4 -0.35 13.91 -2.67
C LEU A 4 -1.36 13.00 -1.95
N ILE A 5 -1.08 11.69 -1.94
CA ILE A 5 -1.94 10.66 -1.37
C ILE A 5 -1.08 9.68 -0.56
N SER A 6 -1.54 9.35 0.65
CA SER A 6 -0.94 8.30 1.48
C SER A 6 -1.91 7.13 1.60
N VAL A 7 -1.48 5.94 1.20
CA VAL A 7 -2.26 4.71 1.32
C VAL A 7 -1.76 3.92 2.53
N VAL A 8 -2.57 3.86 3.59
CA VAL A 8 -2.24 3.13 4.82
C VAL A 8 -2.84 1.74 4.76
N VAL A 9 -2.02 0.72 4.93
CA VAL A 9 -2.40 -0.70 4.86
C VAL A 9 -2.06 -1.39 6.19
N PRO A 10 -3.02 -1.49 7.13
CA PRO A 10 -2.83 -2.32 8.31
C PRO A 10 -2.85 -3.80 7.91
N VAL A 11 -1.92 -4.57 8.45
CA VAL A 11 -1.78 -6.00 8.21
C VAL A 11 -1.76 -6.77 9.52
N TYR A 12 -2.58 -7.81 9.60
CA TYR A 12 -2.63 -8.77 10.70
C TYR A 12 -3.05 -10.14 10.17
N GLN A 13 -2.15 -11.13 10.19
CA GLN A 13 -2.40 -12.51 9.70
C GLN A 13 -2.99 -12.60 8.26
N VAL A 14 -2.60 -11.69 7.36
CA VAL A 14 -3.12 -11.59 5.97
C VAL A 14 -2.12 -12.05 4.88
N GLU A 15 -1.17 -12.90 5.24
CA GLU A 15 -0.09 -13.43 4.38
C GLU A 15 -0.57 -13.89 3.00
N LYS A 16 -1.77 -14.48 2.92
CA LYS A 16 -2.35 -15.02 1.67
C LYS A 16 -2.81 -13.95 0.69
N TYR A 17 -3.12 -12.74 1.16
CA TYR A 17 -3.76 -11.69 0.35
C TYR A 17 -2.91 -10.44 0.20
N ILE A 18 -1.97 -10.22 1.12
CA ILE A 18 -1.19 -8.99 1.17
C ILE A 18 -0.46 -8.72 -0.14
N ARG A 19 0.15 -9.74 -0.75
CA ARG A 19 0.86 -9.58 -2.03
C ARG A 19 -0.02 -9.02 -3.13
N ARG A 20 -1.22 -9.58 -3.32
CA ARG A 20 -2.17 -9.10 -4.35
C ARG A 20 -2.61 -7.66 -4.07
N CYS A 21 -2.80 -7.30 -2.80
CA CYS A 21 -3.14 -5.93 -2.40
C CYS A 21 -1.99 -4.97 -2.76
N LEU A 22 -0.77 -5.27 -2.34
CA LEU A 22 0.42 -4.45 -2.61
C LEU A 22 0.65 -4.29 -4.12
N ASP A 23 0.62 -5.39 -4.88
CA ASP A 23 0.80 -5.37 -6.34
C ASP A 23 -0.24 -4.47 -7.03
N SER A 24 -1.49 -4.48 -6.53
CA SER A 24 -2.56 -3.63 -7.07
C SER A 24 -2.37 -2.15 -6.77
N VAL A 25 -1.79 -1.80 -5.61
CA VAL A 25 -1.53 -0.39 -5.25
C VAL A 25 -0.25 0.10 -5.94
N ILE A 26 0.77 -0.75 -6.09
CA ILE A 26 2.00 -0.43 -6.84
C ILE A 26 1.71 -0.20 -8.34
N GLY A 27 0.73 -0.93 -8.89
CA GLY A 27 0.32 -0.82 -10.30
C GLY A 27 -0.49 0.44 -10.66
N GLN A 28 -0.72 1.37 -9.72
CA GLN A 28 -1.46 2.60 -10.01
C GLN A 28 -0.72 3.49 -11.02
N THR A 29 -1.48 4.13 -11.91
CA THR A 29 -0.94 5.04 -12.94
C THR A 29 -0.45 6.36 -12.34
N MET A 30 -1.05 6.79 -11.22
CA MET A 30 -0.60 7.94 -10.43
C MET A 30 0.72 7.61 -9.71
N ARG A 31 1.66 8.57 -9.68
CA ARG A 31 3.00 8.38 -9.10
C ARG A 31 3.28 9.21 -7.85
N GLU A 32 2.45 10.21 -7.56
CA GLU A 32 2.59 11.12 -6.42
C GLU A 32 1.88 10.57 -5.18
N TRP A 33 2.29 9.38 -4.73
CA TRP A 33 1.72 8.74 -3.56
C TRP A 33 2.77 7.97 -2.78
N GLU A 34 2.45 7.67 -1.52
CA GLU A 34 3.24 6.78 -0.66
C GLU A 34 2.37 5.65 -0.10
N MET A 35 3.01 4.51 0.22
CA MET A 35 2.37 3.42 0.96
C MET A 35 2.97 3.33 2.34
N ILE A 36 2.11 3.17 3.35
CA ILE A 36 2.53 2.89 4.72
C ILE A 36 1.89 1.56 5.11
N VAL A 37 2.71 0.53 5.23
CA VAL A 37 2.27 -0.78 5.72
C VAL A 37 2.51 -0.82 7.22
N VAL A 38 1.45 -1.07 7.99
CA VAL A 38 1.50 -1.13 9.45
C VAL A 38 1.19 -2.56 9.87
N ASP A 39 2.18 -3.23 10.43
CA ASP A 39 2.03 -4.56 11.01
C ASP A 39 1.58 -4.44 12.47
N ASP A 40 0.52 -5.17 12.83
CA ASP A 40 0.03 -5.29 14.21
C ASP A 40 0.47 -6.64 14.81
#